data_AF-A0A2M8PN89-F1
#
_entry.id   AF-A0A2M8PN89-F1
#
_cell.length_a   1.000
_cell.length_b   1.000
_cell.length_c   1.000
_cell.angle_alpha   90.00
_cell.angle_beta   90.00
_cell.angle_gamma   90.00
#
_symmetry.space_group_name_H-M   'P 1'
#
loop_
_entity.id
_entity.type
_entity.pdbx_description
1 polymer ?
#
loop_
_entity_poly.entity_id
_entity_poly.type
_entity_poly.pdbx_seq_one_letter_code
_entity_poly.pdbx_strand_id
1 'polypeptide(L)'
;MVQSKRFEKLAARDINKETFVEPWAEAGLMVADSPYDPQPGIRIEDGQIVELDGKPRAEFDAIDHFLTAHAIDIEVAEEAMAIPSQTIARMLADINVPRSDIMRIVSGCTPAKLTDIIRHMNVLEMMMGMAKMRVRRMPANQAHVTNWREHPALLAADAAEAALRGFA
;
A
#
# COMPACT_ATOMS: atom_id res chain seq x y z
N MET A 1 23.04 -6.64 40.58
CA MET A 1 23.29 -7.68 39.55
C MET A 1 24.41 -7.22 38.65
N VAL A 2 25.41 -8.05 38.37
CA VAL A 2 26.46 -7.71 37.39
C VAL A 2 25.83 -7.79 36.00
N GLN A 3 25.66 -6.65 35.33
CA GLN A 3 25.18 -6.65 33.95
C GLN A 3 26.26 -7.24 33.03
N SER A 4 25.83 -8.02 32.04
CA SER A 4 26.73 -8.55 31.04
C SER A 4 27.25 -7.42 30.17
N LYS A 5 28.58 -7.29 30.04
CA LYS A 5 29.23 -6.33 29.10
C LYS A 5 28.72 -6.45 27.66
N ARG A 6 28.22 -7.63 27.26
CA ARG A 6 27.57 -7.82 25.96
C ARG A 6 26.27 -7.03 25.88
N PHE A 7 25.44 -7.08 26.91
CA PHE A 7 24.16 -6.37 26.95
C PHE A 7 24.33 -4.86 27.11
N GLU A 8 25.38 -4.40 27.81
CA GLU A 8 25.75 -2.98 27.82
C GLU A 8 26.03 -2.47 26.40
N LYS A 9 26.85 -3.21 25.63
CA LYS A 9 27.13 -2.88 24.22
C LYS A 9 25.89 -2.97 23.32
N LEU A 10 25.00 -3.93 23.57
CA LEU A 10 23.77 -4.07 22.81
C LEU A 10 22.82 -2.91 23.10
N ALA A 11 22.65 -2.52 24.37
CA ALA A 11 21.78 -1.43 24.78
C ALA A 11 22.22 -0.08 24.20
N ALA A 12 23.53 0.15 24.05
CA ALA A 12 24.08 1.39 23.49
C ALA A 12 23.93 1.52 21.95
N ARG A 13 23.42 0.51 21.24
CA ARG A 13 23.23 0.60 19.78
C ARG A 13 22.14 1.61 19.41
N ASP A 14 22.34 2.33 18.32
CA ASP A 14 21.43 3.36 17.83
C ASP A 14 19.99 2.84 17.59
N ILE A 15 19.83 1.58 17.21
CA ILE A 15 18.50 0.96 17.02
C ILE A 15 17.62 1.05 18.28
N ASN A 16 18.21 1.08 19.48
CA ASN A 16 17.42 1.18 20.72
C ASN A 16 17.04 2.62 21.08
N LYS A 17 17.42 3.60 20.25
CA LYS A 17 16.87 4.97 20.31
C LYS A 17 15.56 5.07 19.54
N GLU A 18 15.28 4.11 18.64
CA GLU A 18 13.99 3.99 17.98
C GLU A 18 12.92 3.54 18.96
N THR A 19 11.68 3.95 18.69
CA THR A 19 10.53 3.57 19.51
C THR A 19 9.84 2.37 18.87
N PHE A 20 9.85 1.24 19.59
CA PHE A 20 9.05 0.07 19.26
C PHE A 20 7.82 0.03 20.16
N VAL A 21 6.67 -0.21 19.56
CA VAL A 21 5.39 -0.35 20.26
C VAL A 21 4.79 -1.71 19.95
N GLU A 22 4.12 -2.29 20.94
CA GLU A 22 3.28 -3.46 20.72
C GLU A 22 2.06 -3.08 19.89
N PRO A 23 1.50 -3.99 19.07
CA PRO A 23 0.29 -3.73 18.29
C PRO A 23 -0.87 -3.27 19.19
N TRP A 24 -1.59 -2.23 18.76
CA TRP A 24 -2.77 -1.69 19.44
C TRP A 24 -3.88 -1.40 18.42
N ALA A 25 -4.66 -2.45 18.11
CA ALA A 25 -5.63 -2.46 17.02
C ALA A 25 -6.78 -1.45 17.22
N GLU A 26 -7.25 -1.27 18.47
CA GLU A 26 -8.33 -0.35 18.83
C GLU A 26 -7.98 1.12 18.51
N ALA A 27 -6.69 1.47 18.56
CA ALA A 27 -6.19 2.79 18.19
C ALA A 27 -5.66 2.85 16.74
N GLY A 28 -5.78 1.76 15.98
CA GLY A 28 -5.24 1.66 14.62
C GLY A 28 -3.71 1.55 14.54
N LEU A 29 -3.02 1.27 15.65
CA LEU A 29 -1.56 1.07 15.67
C LEU A 29 -1.22 -0.39 15.36
N MET A 30 -1.55 -0.82 14.14
CA MET A 30 -1.25 -2.14 13.62
C MET A 30 -0.95 -2.02 12.13
N VAL A 31 0.07 -2.72 11.64
CA VAL A 31 0.55 -2.57 10.25
C VAL A 31 -0.45 -3.14 9.24
N ALA A 32 -1.00 -4.32 9.54
CA ALA A 32 -1.97 -5.04 8.75
C ALA A 32 -2.65 -6.10 9.63
N ASP A 33 -3.69 -6.75 9.10
CA ASP A 33 -4.40 -7.87 9.74
C ASP A 33 -5.08 -7.49 11.07
N SER A 34 -5.64 -6.28 11.12
CA SER A 34 -6.42 -5.87 12.27
C SER A 34 -7.66 -6.74 12.40
N PRO A 35 -8.05 -7.17 13.61
CA PRO A 35 -9.35 -7.82 13.83
C PRO A 35 -10.54 -6.90 13.48
N TYR A 36 -10.30 -5.60 13.32
CA TYR A 36 -11.30 -4.61 12.91
C TYR A 36 -11.30 -4.32 11.40
N ASP A 37 -10.39 -4.93 10.62
CA ASP A 37 -10.41 -4.77 9.17
C ASP A 37 -11.65 -5.47 8.60
N PRO A 38 -12.37 -4.84 7.66
CA PRO A 38 -13.53 -5.45 7.04
C PRO A 38 -13.14 -6.65 6.16
N GLN A 39 -14.08 -7.57 5.97
CA GLN A 39 -13.91 -8.66 5.01
C GLN A 39 -14.17 -8.17 3.59
N PRO A 40 -13.42 -8.65 2.57
CA PRO A 40 -13.68 -8.31 1.18
C PRO A 40 -15.10 -8.67 0.76
N GLY A 41 -15.85 -7.69 0.25
CA GLY A 41 -17.22 -7.92 -0.20
C GLY A 41 -17.73 -6.79 -1.09
N ILE A 42 -18.57 -7.13 -2.06
CA ILE A 42 -19.25 -6.14 -2.88
C ILE A 42 -20.64 -6.66 -3.25
N ARG A 43 -21.62 -5.76 -3.29
CA ARG A 43 -22.93 -6.04 -3.88
C ARG A 43 -23.34 -4.90 -4.79
N ILE A 44 -23.79 -5.26 -5.98
CA ILE A 44 -24.21 -4.33 -7.03
C ILE A 44 -25.68 -4.58 -7.36
N GLU A 45 -26.48 -3.52 -7.38
CA GLU A 45 -27.89 -3.54 -7.77
C GLU A 45 -28.14 -2.37 -8.71
N ASP A 46 -28.81 -2.63 -9.84
CA ASP A 46 -29.14 -1.62 -10.87
C ASP A 46 -27.95 -0.76 -11.32
N GLY A 47 -26.77 -1.39 -11.44
CA GLY A 47 -25.52 -0.72 -11.84
C GLY A 47 -24.91 0.19 -10.76
N GLN A 48 -25.34 0.05 -9.50
CA GLN A 48 -24.81 0.80 -8.37
C GLN A 48 -24.29 -0.14 -7.28
N ILE A 49 -23.15 0.21 -6.69
CA ILE A 49 -22.65 -0.50 -5.50
C ILE A 49 -23.54 -0.12 -4.31
N VAL A 50 -24.20 -1.12 -3.74
CA VAL A 50 -25.10 -1.00 -2.57
C VAL A 50 -24.47 -1.54 -1.29
N GLU A 51 -23.34 -2.23 -1.39
CA GLU A 51 -22.54 -2.72 -0.26
C GLU A 51 -21.07 -2.77 -0.65
N LEU A 52 -20.18 -2.29 0.21
CA LEU A 52 -18.73 -2.28 0.03
C LEU A 52 -18.06 -2.79 1.31
N ASP A 53 -17.29 -3.88 1.20
CA ASP A 53 -16.52 -4.50 2.29
C ASP A 53 -17.34 -4.70 3.57
N GLY A 54 -18.55 -5.24 3.41
CA GLY A 54 -19.49 -5.52 4.51
C GLY A 54 -20.26 -4.29 5.03
N LYS A 55 -20.02 -3.11 4.48
CA LYS A 55 -20.71 -1.86 4.83
C LYS A 55 -21.85 -1.61 3.84
N PRO A 56 -23.12 -1.46 4.28
CA PRO A 56 -24.21 -1.12 3.40
C PRO A 56 -24.14 0.35 2.98
N ARG A 57 -24.69 0.69 1.81
CA ARG A 57 -24.67 2.06 1.25
C ARG A 57 -25.23 3.13 2.20
N ALA A 58 -26.17 2.78 3.07
CA ALA A 58 -26.73 3.69 4.07
C ALA A 58 -25.73 4.15 5.13
N GLU A 59 -24.64 3.40 5.31
CA GLU A 59 -23.57 3.70 6.27
C GLU A 59 -22.33 4.33 5.60
N PHE A 60 -22.32 4.41 4.27
CA PHE A 60 -21.20 4.98 3.52
C PHE A 60 -20.83 6.37 4.02
N ASP A 61 -19.53 6.56 4.23
CA ASP A 61 -18.96 7.88 4.45
C ASP A 61 -18.50 8.50 3.13
N ALA A 62 -17.83 9.66 3.23
CA ALA A 62 -17.35 10.37 2.05
C ALA A 62 -16.34 9.57 1.22
N ILE A 63 -15.53 8.71 1.85
CA ILE A 63 -14.54 7.86 1.18
C ILE A 63 -15.25 6.74 0.44
N ASP A 64 -16.18 6.05 1.11
CA ASP A 64 -16.96 4.97 0.49
C ASP A 64 -17.75 5.48 -0.73
N HIS A 65 -18.40 6.64 -0.60
CA HIS A 65 -19.10 7.27 -1.71
C HIS A 65 -18.17 7.62 -2.87
N PHE A 66 -16.97 8.13 -2.59
CA PHE A 66 -15.99 8.43 -3.63
C PHE A 66 -15.50 7.16 -4.34
N LEU A 67 -15.17 6.12 -3.57
CA LEU A 67 -14.68 4.86 -4.12
C LEU A 67 -15.73 4.19 -5.01
N THR A 68 -16.97 4.10 -4.53
CA THR A 68 -18.06 3.46 -5.27
C THR A 68 -18.52 4.24 -6.49
N ALA A 69 -18.29 5.55 -6.54
CA ALA A 69 -18.63 6.38 -7.70
C ALA A 69 -17.50 6.45 -8.75
N HIS A 70 -16.24 6.26 -8.36
CA HIS A 70 -15.10 6.66 -9.21
C HIS A 70 -13.92 5.69 -9.26
N ALA A 71 -13.75 4.81 -8.28
CA ALA A 71 -12.52 4.04 -8.13
C ALA A 71 -12.65 2.56 -8.50
N ILE A 72 -13.87 2.02 -8.52
CA ILE A 72 -14.15 0.61 -8.79
C ILE A 72 -14.84 0.48 -10.15
N ASP A 73 -14.25 -0.32 -11.03
CA ASP A 73 -14.85 -0.72 -12.30
C ASP A 73 -15.94 -1.77 -12.05
N ILE A 74 -17.19 -1.32 -12.07
CA ILE A 74 -18.38 -2.13 -11.78
C ILE A 74 -18.50 -3.31 -12.76
N GLU A 75 -18.08 -3.14 -14.01
CA GLU A 75 -18.19 -4.18 -15.04
C GLU A 75 -17.31 -5.40 -14.75
N VAL A 76 -16.22 -5.21 -13.97
CA VAL A 76 -15.27 -6.27 -13.61
C VAL A 76 -15.36 -6.66 -12.14
N ALA A 77 -16.07 -5.89 -11.32
CA ALA A 77 -16.06 -6.02 -9.87
C ALA A 77 -16.49 -7.42 -9.38
N GLU A 78 -17.61 -7.96 -9.86
CA GLU A 78 -18.07 -9.29 -9.44
C GLU A 78 -17.07 -10.40 -9.81
N GLU A 79 -16.51 -10.34 -11.02
CA GLU A 79 -15.47 -11.27 -11.48
C GLU A 79 -14.23 -11.17 -10.58
N ALA A 80 -13.73 -9.95 -10.37
CA ALA A 80 -12.52 -9.69 -9.59
C ALA A 80 -12.66 -10.17 -8.14
N MET A 81 -13.84 -9.95 -7.54
CA MET A 81 -14.11 -10.34 -6.16
C MET A 81 -14.29 -11.85 -6.00
N ALA A 82 -14.78 -12.55 -7.04
CA ALA A 82 -14.92 -14.01 -7.07
C ALA A 82 -13.58 -14.76 -7.18
N ILE A 83 -12.53 -14.14 -7.75
CA ILE A 83 -11.20 -14.76 -7.83
C ILE A 83 -10.59 -14.84 -6.42
N PRO A 84 -10.10 -16.00 -5.96
CA PRO A 84 -9.41 -16.09 -4.67
C PRO A 84 -8.22 -15.14 -4.60
N SER A 85 -8.06 -14.42 -3.49
CA SER A 85 -7.03 -13.38 -3.35
C SER A 85 -5.61 -13.96 -3.55
N GLN A 86 -5.38 -15.17 -3.07
CA GLN A 86 -4.13 -15.91 -3.30
C GLN A 86 -3.84 -16.17 -4.80
N THR A 87 -4.88 -16.36 -5.63
CA THR A 87 -4.71 -16.54 -7.07
C THR A 87 -4.22 -15.25 -7.71
N ILE A 88 -4.80 -14.10 -7.35
CA ILE A 88 -4.34 -12.79 -7.83
C ILE A 88 -2.91 -12.50 -7.32
N ALA A 89 -2.60 -12.89 -6.08
CA ALA A 89 -1.25 -12.77 -5.51
C ALA A 89 -0.20 -13.55 -6.32
N ARG A 90 -0.54 -14.77 -6.76
CA ARG A 90 0.32 -15.57 -7.67
C ARG A 90 0.46 -14.88 -9.03
N MET A 91 -0.63 -14.35 -9.58
CA MET A 91 -0.59 -13.59 -10.85
C MET A 91 0.37 -12.40 -10.77
N LEU A 92 0.42 -11.69 -9.63
CA LEU A 92 1.37 -10.59 -9.43
C LEU A 92 2.83 -11.05 -9.60
N ALA A 93 3.20 -12.21 -9.06
CA ALA A 93 4.57 -12.73 -9.16
C ALA A 93 4.87 -13.56 -10.44
N ASP A 94 3.86 -14.05 -11.16
CA ASP A 94 4.03 -14.94 -12.32
C ASP A 94 4.46 -14.20 -13.59
N ILE A 95 5.65 -14.46 -14.10
CA ILE A 95 6.20 -13.83 -15.32
C ILE A 95 5.35 -14.03 -16.58
N ASN A 96 4.50 -15.06 -16.62
CA ASN A 96 3.67 -15.37 -17.78
C ASN A 96 2.36 -14.58 -17.81
N VAL A 97 2.00 -13.91 -16.71
CA VAL A 97 0.81 -13.07 -16.63
C VAL A 97 1.18 -11.62 -16.92
N PRO A 98 0.66 -11.02 -18.00
CA PRO A 98 0.97 -9.64 -18.36
C PRO A 98 0.30 -8.65 -17.40
N ARG A 99 0.90 -7.46 -17.29
CA ARG A 99 0.39 -6.36 -16.44
C ARG A 99 -1.06 -5.97 -16.76
N SER A 100 -1.46 -6.01 -18.04
CA SER A 100 -2.81 -5.65 -18.48
C SER A 100 -3.89 -6.48 -17.81
N ASP A 101 -3.65 -7.77 -17.67
CA ASP A 101 -4.65 -8.72 -17.19
C ASP A 101 -4.87 -8.53 -15.69
N ILE A 102 -3.76 -8.30 -14.96
CA ILE A 102 -3.80 -7.94 -13.54
C ILE A 102 -4.51 -6.59 -13.37
N MET A 103 -4.18 -5.59 -14.19
CA MET A 103 -4.78 -4.26 -14.12
C MET A 103 -6.31 -4.29 -14.28
N ARG A 104 -6.82 -5.10 -15.20
CA ARG A 104 -8.26 -5.28 -15.41
C ARG A 104 -8.94 -5.89 -14.18
N ILE A 105 -8.32 -6.86 -13.53
CA ILE A 105 -8.88 -7.50 -12.34
C ILE A 105 -8.84 -6.52 -11.16
N VAL A 106 -7.69 -5.89 -10.89
CA VAL A 106 -7.54 -5.00 -9.73
C VAL A 106 -8.38 -3.73 -9.84
N SER A 107 -8.79 -3.30 -11.04
CA SER A 107 -9.72 -2.18 -11.19
C SER A 107 -11.13 -2.49 -10.66
N GLY A 108 -11.51 -3.76 -10.57
CA GLY A 108 -12.77 -4.21 -9.95
C GLY A 108 -12.65 -4.57 -8.47
N CYS A 109 -11.44 -4.58 -7.89
CA CYS A 109 -11.24 -4.97 -6.50
C CYS A 109 -11.65 -3.87 -5.51
N THR A 110 -12.23 -4.27 -4.38
CA THR A 110 -12.47 -3.39 -3.24
C THR A 110 -11.19 -3.13 -2.44
N PRO A 111 -11.15 -2.10 -1.57
CA PRO A 111 -10.00 -1.85 -0.71
C PRO A 111 -9.61 -3.07 0.14
N ALA A 112 -10.56 -3.75 0.79
CA ALA A 112 -10.26 -4.93 1.58
C ALA A 112 -9.77 -6.10 0.72
N LYS A 113 -10.26 -6.23 -0.52
CA LYS A 113 -9.74 -7.23 -1.46
C LYS A 113 -8.28 -6.99 -1.80
N LEU A 114 -7.91 -5.73 -2.06
CA LEU A 114 -6.54 -5.37 -2.40
C LEU A 114 -5.57 -5.66 -1.25
N THR A 115 -5.95 -5.38 -0.01
CA THR A 115 -5.13 -5.73 1.16
C THR A 115 -5.05 -7.25 1.33
N ASP A 116 -6.16 -7.97 1.16
CA ASP A 116 -6.22 -9.43 1.25
C ASP A 116 -5.32 -10.15 0.22
N ILE A 117 -5.20 -9.62 -0.99
CA ILE A 117 -4.26 -10.14 -2.01
C ILE A 117 -2.81 -10.05 -1.53
N ILE A 118 -2.41 -8.89 -1.00
CA ILE A 118 -1.01 -8.65 -0.61
C ILE A 118 -0.62 -9.49 0.61
N ARG A 119 -1.56 -9.83 1.50
CA ARG A 119 -1.32 -10.71 2.68
C ARG A 119 -0.79 -12.09 2.32
N HIS A 120 -1.04 -12.56 1.10
CA HIS A 120 -0.53 -13.84 0.62
C HIS A 120 0.92 -13.80 0.12
N MET A 121 1.58 -12.63 0.16
CA MET A 121 2.88 -12.42 -0.44
C MET A 121 3.93 -12.12 0.63
N ASN A 122 5.12 -12.70 0.49
CA ASN A 122 6.30 -12.20 1.19
C ASN A 122 6.95 -11.04 0.40
N VAL A 123 7.93 -10.38 1.02
CA VAL A 123 8.56 -9.18 0.42
C VAL A 123 9.23 -9.43 -0.94
N LEU A 124 9.75 -10.64 -1.22
CA LEU A 124 10.37 -10.95 -2.51
C LEU A 124 9.32 -11.07 -3.62
N GLU A 125 8.18 -11.69 -3.30
CA GLU A 125 7.04 -11.78 -4.22
C GLU A 125 6.45 -10.40 -4.48
N MET A 126 6.34 -9.55 -3.44
CA MET A 126 5.89 -8.16 -3.60
C MET A 126 6.86 -7.35 -4.47
N MET A 127 8.18 -7.52 -4.31
CA MET A 127 9.18 -6.86 -5.16
C MET A 127 9.04 -7.28 -6.64
N MET A 128 8.77 -8.57 -6.88
CA MET A 128 8.52 -9.08 -8.24
C MET A 128 7.24 -8.48 -8.84
N GLY A 129 6.15 -8.47 -8.06
CA GLY A 129 4.89 -7.84 -8.45
C GLY A 129 5.05 -6.34 -8.72
N MET A 130 5.74 -5.61 -7.86
CA MET A 130 6.03 -4.18 -8.02
C MET A 130 6.82 -3.90 -9.30
N ALA A 131 7.84 -4.72 -9.61
CA ALA A 131 8.63 -4.57 -10.83
C ALA A 131 7.78 -4.72 -12.10
N LYS A 132 6.80 -5.64 -12.10
CA LYS A 132 5.85 -5.83 -13.19
C LYS A 132 4.80 -4.72 -13.27
N MET A 133 4.22 -4.33 -12.13
CA MET A 133 3.09 -3.41 -12.07
C MET A 133 3.47 -1.94 -12.24
N ARG A 134 4.75 -1.59 -12.04
CA ARG A 134 5.28 -0.23 -12.22
C ARG A 134 4.89 0.32 -13.60
N VAL A 135 4.21 1.47 -13.59
CA VAL A 135 3.66 2.10 -14.79
C VAL A 135 4.76 2.56 -15.75
N ARG A 136 5.83 3.15 -15.22
CA ARG A 136 6.99 3.58 -16.01
C ARG A 136 8.05 2.49 -16.09
N ARG A 137 8.54 2.24 -17.30
CA ARG A 137 9.62 1.29 -17.53
C ARG A 137 10.88 1.65 -16.73
N MET A 138 11.35 2.88 -16.91
CA MET A 138 12.48 3.44 -16.14
C MET A 138 11.96 4.01 -14.82
N PRO A 139 12.44 3.52 -13.66
CA PRO A 139 12.20 4.19 -12.40
C PRO A 139 12.88 5.57 -12.39
N ALA A 140 12.34 6.50 -11.62
CA ALA A 140 12.97 7.78 -11.34
C ALA A 140 13.00 7.99 -9.83
N ASN A 141 13.67 9.05 -9.37
CA ASN A 141 13.83 9.34 -7.96
C ASN A 141 13.46 10.79 -7.66
N GLN A 142 12.99 11.04 -6.44
CA GLN A 142 12.64 12.37 -5.93
C GLN A 142 13.57 12.76 -4.78
N ALA A 143 13.93 14.04 -4.68
CA ALA A 143 14.71 14.58 -3.57
C ALA A 143 13.94 15.67 -2.82
N HIS A 144 14.23 15.79 -1.52
CA HIS A 144 13.86 16.97 -0.74
C HIS A 144 14.96 18.02 -0.87
N VAL A 145 14.56 19.26 -1.17
CA VAL A 145 15.43 20.43 -1.16
C VAL A 145 14.78 21.46 -0.26
N THR A 146 15.20 21.46 1.01
CA THR A 146 14.67 22.33 2.05
C THR A 146 15.80 22.77 2.98
N ASN A 147 15.66 23.90 3.65
CA ASN A 147 16.56 24.30 4.72
C ASN A 147 15.77 25.06 5.79
N TRP A 148 16.20 24.97 7.05
CA TRP A 148 15.45 25.52 8.19
C TRP A 148 15.20 27.04 8.13
N ARG A 149 15.97 27.77 7.32
CA ARG A 149 15.82 29.23 7.12
C ARG A 149 14.96 29.59 5.92
N GLU A 150 14.47 28.60 5.17
CA GLU A 150 13.80 28.80 3.88
C GLU A 150 14.61 29.72 2.94
N HIS A 151 15.94 29.60 2.99
CA HIS A 151 16.84 30.51 2.30
C HIS A 151 16.81 30.26 0.78
N PRO A 152 16.32 31.22 -0.03
CA PRO A 152 16.01 30.96 -1.44
C PRO A 152 17.26 30.65 -2.28
N ALA A 153 18.39 31.29 -2.00
CA ALA A 153 19.63 30.99 -2.75
C ALA A 153 20.17 29.60 -2.45
N LEU A 154 19.94 29.07 -1.24
CA LEU A 154 20.38 27.73 -0.88
C LEU A 154 19.46 26.69 -1.52
N LEU A 155 18.14 26.91 -1.48
CA LEU A 155 17.18 26.09 -2.21
C LEU A 155 17.53 25.99 -3.70
N ALA A 156 17.86 27.11 -4.34
CA ALA A 156 18.24 27.14 -5.74
C ALA A 156 19.55 26.36 -6.01
N ALA A 157 20.56 26.53 -5.16
CA ALA A 157 21.84 25.84 -5.29
C ALA A 157 21.70 24.32 -5.10
N ASP A 158 21.03 23.90 -4.04
CA ASP A 158 20.81 22.48 -3.71
C ASP A 158 19.90 21.80 -4.75
N ALA A 159 18.90 22.52 -5.29
CA ALA A 159 18.07 22.02 -6.38
C ALA A 159 18.87 21.81 -7.66
N ALA A 160 19.79 22.73 -7.99
CA ALA A 160 20.68 22.56 -9.13
C ALA A 160 21.60 21.34 -8.98
N GLU A 161 22.13 21.11 -7.77
CA GLU A 161 22.92 19.92 -7.48
C GLU A 161 22.08 18.63 -7.56
N ALA A 162 20.88 18.63 -6.97
CA ALA A 162 19.97 17.49 -7.02
C ALA A 162 19.59 17.12 -8.47
N ALA A 163 19.28 18.12 -9.30
CA ALA A 163 19.02 17.91 -10.71
C ALA A 163 20.24 17.29 -11.42
N LEU A 164 21.46 17.77 -11.15
CA LEU A 164 22.69 17.20 -11.70
C LEU A 164 22.92 15.74 -11.27
N ARG A 165 22.51 15.38 -10.04
CA ARG A 165 22.56 14.01 -9.51
C ARG A 165 21.48 13.08 -10.09
N GLY A 166 20.55 13.60 -10.89
CA GLY A 166 19.56 12.82 -11.64
C GLY A 166 18.22 12.61 -10.93
N PHE A 167 17.88 13.45 -9.95
CA PHE A 167 16.51 13.51 -9.43
C PHE A 167 15.58 14.15 -10.48
N ALA A 168 14.39 13.58 -10.68
CA ALA A 168 13.46 13.92 -11.75
C ALA A 168 12.23 14.68 -11.25
#